data_AF-A0AAW3PRR0-F1
#
_entry.id   AF-A0AAW3PRR0-F1
#
_cell.length_a   1.000
_cell.length_b   1.000
_cell.length_c   1.000
_cell.angle_alpha   90.00
_cell.angle_beta   90.00
_cell.angle_gamma   90.00
#
_symmetry.space_group_name_H-M   'P 1'
#
loop_
_entity.id
_entity.type
_entity.pdbx_description
1 polymer ?
#
loop_
_entity_poly.entity_id
_entity_poly.type
_entity_poly.pdbx_seq_one_letter_code
_entity_poly.pdbx_strand_id
1 'polypeptide(L)'
;MRLRFWTIGAALAATLFAAAFAAGYANPAAPAGDAFDELNRGRALAPLGSERACERYSGLPAKWRDDPKAGMVHLRGGAFVFGSTRGYADERPAGDGRARVGGFWIDQTDVTIAQFAAFVQATGYVTEAEQQGGAAVFHVPTRDELNARDLAWWSWVKGASWRHPRGPGSNVDGLGNLPVTLVTQRDALAYAHWLGRDLPTEAEWEYAGKAGRDDASLDAAPRDAHGKPAANYWQGAFPVLDSAEDGHAGLAPVGCYAANGFRLYDMIGNAWEWTKDAYTGPHQSHTNGDTAAVAPPTRRHDTPMVIKGGSFLCSRDYCVRYRASSREQQEADLGASHIGFRTILRDAS
;
A
#
# COMPACT_ATOMS: atom_id res chain seq x y z
N MET A 1 -67.35 26.21 15.70
CA MET A 1 -66.16 26.82 16.34
C MET A 1 -65.25 27.32 15.23
N ARG A 2 -65.20 28.62 14.98
CA ARG A 2 -64.41 29.26 13.92
C ARG A 2 -62.98 29.45 14.46
N LEU A 3 -61.96 28.94 13.79
CA LEU A 3 -60.58 29.41 13.98
C LEU A 3 -60.00 29.90 12.66
N ARG A 4 -59.50 31.12 12.75
CA ARG A 4 -59.11 32.04 11.68
C ARG A 4 -57.69 31.74 11.20
N PHE A 5 -57.51 31.75 9.89
CA PHE A 5 -56.22 31.90 9.24
C PHE A 5 -55.57 33.24 9.64
N TRP A 6 -54.29 33.21 9.99
CA TRP A 6 -53.43 34.40 10.06
C TRP A 6 -52.37 34.27 8.98
N THR A 7 -52.53 35.06 7.92
CA THR A 7 -51.48 35.46 7.00
C THR A 7 -50.66 36.57 7.65
N ILE A 8 -49.34 36.38 7.75
CA ILE A 8 -48.39 37.50 7.83
C ILE A 8 -47.38 37.28 6.71
N GLY A 9 -47.31 38.25 5.80
CA GLY A 9 -46.31 38.34 4.75
C GLY A 9 -45.18 39.32 5.10
N ALA A 10 -44.20 39.33 4.19
CA ALA A 10 -43.02 40.20 4.08
C ALA A 10 -41.86 39.86 5.06
N ALA A 11 -40.59 39.85 4.65
CA ALA A 11 -39.94 40.49 3.51
C ALA A 11 -38.69 39.72 3.07
N LEU A 12 -38.32 39.90 1.79
CA LEU A 12 -37.03 39.55 1.23
C LEU A 12 -35.88 40.18 2.03
N ALA A 13 -34.87 39.38 2.35
CA ALA A 13 -33.51 39.85 2.54
C ALA A 13 -32.58 38.90 1.77
N ALA A 14 -32.35 39.25 0.51
CA ALA A 14 -31.25 38.70 -0.28
C ALA A 14 -29.97 39.38 0.19
N THR A 15 -29.16 38.68 0.98
CA THR A 15 -27.78 39.07 1.25
C THR A 15 -26.85 38.22 0.40
N LEU A 16 -26.31 38.88 -0.63
CA LEU A 16 -25.12 38.51 -1.36
C LEU A 16 -24.01 38.09 -0.39
N PHE A 17 -23.60 36.83 -0.40
CA PHE A 17 -22.24 36.48 -0.04
C PHE A 17 -21.42 36.35 -1.31
N ALA A 18 -20.54 37.34 -1.47
CA ALA A 18 -19.64 37.50 -2.57
C ALA A 18 -18.72 36.28 -2.72
N ALA A 19 -18.46 35.96 -3.98
CA ALA A 19 -17.42 35.05 -4.42
C ALA A 19 -16.08 35.41 -3.77
N ALA A 20 -15.55 34.50 -2.95
CA ALA A 20 -14.15 34.47 -2.60
C ALA A 20 -13.53 33.29 -3.36
N PHE A 21 -12.78 33.67 -4.40
CA PHE A 21 -11.84 32.92 -5.21
C PHE A 21 -11.60 31.45 -4.85
N ALA A 22 -11.85 30.61 -5.86
CA ALA A 22 -11.15 29.36 -6.05
C ALA A 22 -9.63 29.59 -6.00
N ALA A 23 -9.02 29.26 -4.86
CA ALA A 23 -7.66 28.75 -4.81
C ALA A 23 -7.77 27.25 -4.62
N GLY A 24 -8.19 26.56 -5.67
CA GLY A 24 -7.94 25.13 -5.76
C GLY A 24 -6.43 24.97 -5.70
N TYR A 25 -5.93 24.32 -4.66
CA TYR A 25 -4.59 23.74 -4.67
C TYR A 25 -4.60 22.60 -5.69
N ALA A 26 -4.62 22.96 -6.98
CA ALA A 26 -3.79 22.22 -7.92
C ALA A 26 -2.40 22.36 -7.34
N ASN A 27 -1.92 21.33 -6.64
CA ASN A 27 -0.52 21.26 -6.30
C ASN A 27 0.14 20.81 -7.61
N PRO A 28 0.70 21.71 -8.45
CA PRO A 28 1.63 21.25 -9.47
C PRO A 28 2.65 20.41 -8.71
N ALA A 29 2.99 19.22 -9.21
CA ALA A 29 3.99 18.37 -8.59
C ALA A 29 5.11 19.25 -8.03
N ALA A 30 5.21 19.34 -6.69
CA ALA A 30 6.27 20.11 -6.07
C ALA A 30 7.56 19.66 -6.76
N PRO A 31 8.40 20.59 -7.26
CA PRO A 31 9.62 20.21 -7.96
C PRO A 31 10.33 19.23 -7.05
N ALA A 32 10.66 18.04 -7.56
CA ALA A 32 11.31 16.98 -6.80
C ALA A 32 12.55 17.58 -6.14
N GLY A 33 12.40 18.00 -4.88
CA GLY A 33 13.34 18.91 -4.23
C GLY A 33 14.56 18.11 -3.82
N ASP A 34 15.70 18.39 -4.46
CA ASP A 34 17.08 18.01 -4.14
C ASP A 34 17.43 16.53 -3.82
N ALA A 35 16.45 15.65 -3.67
CA ALA A 35 16.58 14.27 -3.22
C ALA A 35 16.49 13.24 -4.36
N PHE A 36 15.86 13.59 -5.49
CA PHE A 36 15.88 12.76 -6.70
C PHE A 36 17.24 12.93 -7.39
N ASP A 37 18.06 11.89 -7.34
CA ASP A 37 19.46 11.99 -7.73
C ASP A 37 19.68 12.05 -9.25
N GLU A 38 20.76 12.72 -9.67
CA GLU A 38 21.30 12.66 -11.03
C GLU A 38 21.69 11.24 -11.44
N LEU A 39 21.96 10.34 -10.48
CA LEU A 39 22.17 8.91 -10.72
C LEU A 39 20.98 8.22 -11.41
N ASN A 40 19.80 8.87 -11.43
CA ASN A 40 18.65 8.40 -12.19
C ASN A 40 18.66 8.80 -13.67
N ARG A 41 19.56 9.71 -14.08
CA ARG A 41 19.62 10.22 -15.46
C ARG A 41 19.99 9.08 -16.42
N GLY A 42 19.16 8.90 -17.45
CA GLY A 42 19.38 7.89 -18.50
C GLY A 42 19.02 6.46 -18.10
N ARG A 43 18.46 6.23 -16.91
CA ARG A 43 17.98 4.90 -16.53
C ARG A 43 16.70 4.52 -17.27
N ALA A 44 16.62 3.27 -17.70
CA ALA A 44 15.46 2.69 -18.36
C ALA A 44 14.40 2.26 -17.33
N LEU A 45 13.73 3.23 -16.72
CA LEU A 45 12.60 3.00 -15.82
C LEU A 45 11.33 2.65 -16.60
N ALA A 46 10.44 1.88 -15.98
CA ALA A 46 9.18 1.52 -16.61
C ALA A 46 8.29 2.78 -16.77
N PRO A 47 7.75 3.06 -17.97
CA PRO A 47 6.88 4.21 -18.21
C PRO A 47 5.45 3.90 -17.76
N LEU A 48 5.26 3.75 -16.45
CA LEU A 48 3.98 3.46 -15.80
C LEU A 48 3.21 4.76 -15.50
N GLY A 49 2.16 4.69 -14.68
CA GLY A 49 1.35 5.85 -14.30
C GLY A 49 0.01 5.97 -15.04
N SER A 50 -0.42 4.90 -15.71
CA SER A 50 -1.74 4.81 -16.31
C SER A 50 -2.16 3.34 -16.44
N GLU A 51 -3.47 3.09 -16.43
CA GLU A 51 -4.07 1.77 -16.63
C GLU A 51 -3.49 1.04 -17.86
N ARG A 52 -3.51 1.70 -19.03
CA ARG A 52 -2.96 1.13 -20.26
C ARG A 52 -1.46 0.76 -20.13
N ALA A 53 -0.69 1.53 -19.38
CA ALA A 53 0.74 1.27 -19.20
C ALA A 53 0.99 0.10 -18.26
N CYS A 54 0.29 0.05 -17.12
CA CYS A 54 0.45 -1.03 -16.15
C CYS A 54 -0.04 -2.37 -16.70
N GLU A 55 -1.15 -2.40 -17.44
CA GLU A 55 -1.67 -3.62 -18.09
C GLU A 55 -0.70 -4.21 -19.10
N ARG A 56 0.08 -3.37 -19.80
CA ARG A 56 1.08 -3.80 -20.79
C ARG A 56 2.42 -4.15 -20.19
N TYR A 57 2.65 -3.77 -18.94
CA TYR A 57 3.90 -4.08 -18.26
C TYR A 57 3.96 -5.59 -18.03
N SER A 58 5.11 -6.20 -18.31
CA SER A 58 5.30 -7.65 -18.13
C SER A 58 5.48 -8.06 -16.67
N GLY A 59 5.64 -7.08 -15.77
CA GLY A 59 6.10 -7.28 -14.41
C GLY A 59 7.63 -7.29 -14.26
N LEU A 60 8.39 -7.43 -15.35
CA LEU A 60 9.85 -7.49 -15.31
C LEU A 60 10.48 -6.15 -15.76
N PRO A 61 11.30 -5.52 -14.91
CA PRO A 61 12.06 -4.34 -15.32
C PRO A 61 12.99 -4.61 -16.49
N ALA A 62 13.28 -3.58 -17.29
CA ALA A 62 14.32 -3.68 -18.32
C ALA A 62 15.65 -4.08 -17.65
N LYS A 63 16.34 -5.08 -18.22
CA LYS A 63 17.59 -5.66 -17.68
C LYS A 63 17.44 -6.32 -16.30
N TRP A 64 16.25 -6.82 -15.94
CA TRP A 64 15.92 -7.40 -14.62
C TRP A 64 16.99 -8.30 -13.99
N ARG A 65 17.72 -9.10 -14.79
CA ARG A 65 18.78 -10.00 -14.31
C ARG A 65 20.20 -9.57 -14.69
N ASP A 66 20.34 -8.55 -15.53
CA ASP A 66 21.64 -8.09 -16.05
C ASP A 66 22.14 -6.83 -15.33
N ASP A 67 21.25 -6.11 -14.63
CA ASP A 67 21.57 -4.93 -13.84
C ASP A 67 21.04 -5.11 -12.41
N PRO A 68 21.92 -5.12 -11.38
CA PRO A 68 21.50 -5.28 -9.98
C PRO A 68 20.57 -4.16 -9.49
N LYS A 69 20.49 -3.04 -10.23
CA LYS A 69 19.64 -1.89 -9.95
C LYS A 69 18.48 -1.77 -10.94
N ALA A 70 18.22 -2.78 -11.77
CA ALA A 70 17.09 -2.80 -12.69
C ALA A 70 15.78 -2.51 -11.94
N GLY A 71 14.98 -1.58 -12.48
CA GLY A 71 13.69 -1.19 -11.89
C GLY A 71 13.76 -0.33 -10.62
N MET A 72 14.95 0.11 -10.19
CA MET A 72 15.09 0.95 -8.98
C MET A 72 15.16 2.46 -9.27
N VAL A 73 14.95 3.29 -8.26
CA VAL A 73 15.24 4.73 -8.27
C VAL A 73 16.24 5.00 -7.16
N HIS A 74 17.27 5.80 -7.44
CA HIS A 74 18.18 6.26 -6.40
C HIS A 74 17.66 7.52 -5.72
N LEU A 75 17.68 7.50 -4.39
CA LEU A 75 17.36 8.62 -3.54
C LEU A 75 18.63 9.00 -2.77
N ARG A 76 18.96 10.29 -2.73
CA ARG A 76 20.12 10.80 -1.97
C ARG A 76 19.99 10.63 -0.46
N GLY A 77 18.77 10.37 0.02
CA GLY A 77 18.43 10.42 1.43
C GLY A 77 18.42 11.86 1.95
N GLY A 78 18.33 12.00 3.26
CA GLY A 78 18.22 13.30 3.92
C GLY A 78 17.42 13.25 5.20
N ALA A 79 17.23 14.43 5.79
CA ALA A 79 16.36 14.60 6.94
C ALA A 79 14.90 14.78 6.48
N PHE A 80 13.97 14.20 7.22
CA PHE A 80 12.53 14.36 6.99
C PHE A 80 11.76 14.23 8.29
N VAL A 81 10.48 14.62 8.27
CA VAL A 81 9.56 14.36 9.38
C VAL A 81 9.07 12.92 9.28
N PHE A 82 9.38 12.09 10.26
CA PHE A 82 8.92 10.69 10.34
C PHE A 82 7.68 10.59 11.23
N GLY A 83 6.63 9.95 10.76
CA GLY A 83 5.29 9.99 11.32
C GLY A 83 4.47 11.21 10.87
N SER A 84 3.26 11.36 11.42
CA SER A 84 2.33 12.46 11.15
C SER A 84 1.57 12.86 12.39
N THR A 85 1.39 14.17 12.61
CA THR A 85 0.48 14.68 13.65
C THR A 85 -0.98 14.71 13.19
N ARG A 86 -1.24 14.41 11.91
CA ARG A 86 -2.56 14.38 11.27
C ARG A 86 -3.13 12.97 11.13
N GLY A 87 -2.38 11.97 11.59
CA GLY A 87 -2.70 10.55 11.51
C GLY A 87 -3.18 9.94 12.82
N TYR A 88 -3.14 8.62 12.88
CA TYR A 88 -3.43 7.84 14.09
C TYR A 88 -2.36 8.04 15.17
N ALA A 89 -2.64 7.63 16.41
CA ALA A 89 -1.73 7.87 17.53
C ALA A 89 -0.43 7.05 17.47
N ASP A 90 -0.45 5.88 16.83
CA ASP A 90 0.75 5.06 16.51
C ASP A 90 1.63 5.69 15.41
N GLU A 91 1.07 6.58 14.59
CA GLU A 91 1.79 7.28 13.52
C GLU A 91 2.42 8.59 13.98
N ARG A 92 2.21 9.02 15.22
CA ARG A 92 2.74 10.31 15.69
C ARG A 92 4.27 10.30 15.69
N PRO A 93 4.92 11.38 15.23
CA PRO A 93 6.36 11.49 15.30
C PRO A 93 6.85 11.34 16.75
N ALA A 94 7.88 10.51 16.95
CA ALA A 94 8.56 10.42 18.25
C ALA A 94 9.57 11.58 18.40
N GLY A 95 9.72 12.11 19.61
CA GLY A 95 10.71 13.16 19.91
C GLY A 95 10.46 14.46 19.14
N ASP A 96 11.50 14.99 18.47
CA ASP A 96 11.39 16.19 17.62
C ASP A 96 10.81 15.88 16.21
N GLY A 97 10.47 14.61 15.98
CA GLY A 97 9.87 14.11 14.75
C GLY A 97 10.81 14.05 13.56
N ARG A 98 12.13 14.29 13.73
CA ARG A 98 13.09 14.30 12.64
C ARG A 98 13.83 12.97 12.55
N ALA A 99 13.73 12.31 11.41
CA ALA A 99 14.58 11.17 11.07
C ALA A 99 15.54 11.55 9.95
N ARG A 100 16.61 10.78 9.81
CA ARG A 100 17.57 10.90 8.70
C ARG A 100 17.84 9.52 8.11
N VAL A 101 17.77 9.43 6.79
CA VAL A 101 18.15 8.24 6.02
C VAL A 101 19.36 8.57 5.14
N GLY A 102 20.21 7.57 4.91
CA GLY A 102 21.33 7.67 3.95
C GLY A 102 20.85 7.59 2.50
N GLY A 103 21.77 7.60 1.54
CA GLY A 103 21.46 7.35 0.14
C GLY A 103 21.17 5.87 -0.12
N PHE A 104 20.18 5.58 -0.95
CA PHE A 104 19.81 4.21 -1.31
C PHE A 104 19.04 4.16 -2.64
N TRP A 105 19.11 3.00 -3.28
CA TRP A 105 18.22 2.62 -4.37
C TRP A 105 16.98 1.95 -3.80
N ILE A 106 15.80 2.22 -4.35
CA ILE A 106 14.53 1.56 -3.99
C ILE A 106 13.78 1.12 -5.25
N ASP A 107 13.13 -0.03 -5.22
CA ASP A 107 12.30 -0.46 -6.34
C ASP A 107 11.21 0.57 -6.68
N GLN A 108 11.02 0.81 -7.98
CA GLN A 108 10.05 1.76 -8.51
C GLN A 108 8.60 1.34 -8.22
N THR A 109 8.38 0.04 -8.05
CA THR A 109 7.10 -0.62 -7.81
C THR A 109 7.27 -1.68 -6.72
N ASP A 110 6.17 -2.23 -6.23
CA ASP A 110 6.17 -3.54 -5.57
C ASP A 110 6.88 -4.60 -6.42
N VAL A 111 7.40 -5.62 -5.75
CA VAL A 111 7.85 -6.85 -6.40
C VAL A 111 6.65 -7.55 -7.02
N THR A 112 6.74 -7.79 -8.32
CA THR A 112 5.65 -8.43 -9.06
C THR A 112 5.71 -9.96 -8.99
N ILE A 113 4.60 -10.60 -9.34
CA ILE A 113 4.52 -12.05 -9.51
C ILE A 113 5.58 -12.54 -10.52
N ALA A 114 5.82 -11.83 -11.62
CA ALA A 114 6.83 -12.24 -12.61
C ALA A 114 8.25 -12.20 -12.02
N GLN A 115 8.57 -11.18 -11.23
CA GLN A 115 9.87 -11.08 -10.57
C GLN A 115 10.05 -12.19 -9.52
N PHE A 116 9.02 -12.42 -8.69
CA PHE A 116 9.05 -13.48 -7.67
C PHE A 116 9.09 -14.88 -8.29
N ALA A 117 8.39 -15.10 -9.41
CA ALA A 117 8.47 -16.35 -10.16
C ALA A 117 9.88 -16.62 -10.68
N ALA A 118 10.62 -15.59 -11.13
CA ALA A 118 12.01 -15.74 -11.55
C ALA A 118 12.92 -16.14 -10.38
N PHE A 119 12.70 -15.59 -9.18
CA PHE A 119 13.38 -16.00 -7.95
C PHE A 119 13.12 -17.47 -7.63
N VAL A 120 11.85 -17.89 -7.59
CA VAL A 120 11.50 -19.28 -7.26
C VAL A 120 12.03 -20.24 -8.33
N GLN A 121 11.96 -19.88 -9.61
CA GLN A 121 12.52 -20.70 -10.69
C GLN A 121 14.05 -20.87 -10.56
N ALA A 122 14.76 -19.81 -10.14
CA ALA A 122 16.21 -19.84 -10.02
C ALA A 122 16.71 -20.60 -8.78
N THR A 123 15.89 -20.68 -7.73
CA THR A 123 16.33 -21.16 -6.40
C THR A 123 15.63 -22.43 -5.93
N GLY A 124 14.47 -22.77 -6.52
CA GLY A 124 13.60 -23.81 -5.99
C GLY A 124 12.93 -23.43 -4.66
N TYR A 125 12.87 -22.13 -4.33
CA TYR A 125 12.33 -21.65 -3.05
C TYR A 125 10.88 -22.06 -2.84
N VAL A 126 10.56 -22.50 -1.63
CA VAL A 126 9.20 -22.85 -1.18
C VAL A 126 8.81 -21.86 -0.09
N THR A 127 7.76 -21.07 -0.33
CA THR A 127 7.31 -20.02 0.58
C THR A 127 6.75 -20.59 1.88
N GLU A 128 6.69 -19.77 2.93
CA GLU A 128 6.10 -20.20 4.19
C GLU A 128 4.62 -20.56 4.07
N ALA A 129 3.85 -19.85 3.25
CA ALA A 129 2.45 -20.20 2.97
C ALA A 129 2.33 -21.61 2.37
N GLU A 130 3.25 -21.98 1.46
CA GLU A 130 3.32 -23.34 0.89
C GLU A 130 3.71 -24.38 1.96
N GLN A 131 4.65 -24.06 2.85
CA GLN A 131 5.09 -24.95 3.95
C GLN A 131 4.01 -25.14 5.02
N GLN A 132 3.29 -24.07 5.36
CA GLN A 132 2.19 -24.07 6.32
C GLN A 132 0.89 -24.65 5.72
N GLY A 133 0.82 -24.77 4.40
CA GLY A 133 -0.31 -25.36 3.69
C GLY A 133 -1.52 -24.41 3.56
N GLY A 134 -1.30 -23.10 3.62
CA GLY A 134 -2.35 -22.09 3.47
C GLY A 134 -1.90 -20.70 3.88
N ALA A 135 -2.82 -19.75 3.75
CA ALA A 135 -2.61 -18.35 4.07
C ALA A 135 -3.95 -17.65 4.38
N ALA A 136 -3.88 -16.43 4.92
CA ALA A 136 -5.06 -15.60 5.15
C ALA A 136 -5.50 -14.92 3.86
N VAL A 137 -6.73 -15.18 3.41
CA VAL A 137 -7.28 -14.65 2.16
C VAL A 137 -8.53 -13.84 2.46
N PHE A 138 -8.61 -12.66 1.86
CA PHE A 138 -9.80 -11.83 1.91
C PHE A 138 -10.86 -12.37 0.94
N HIS A 139 -12.11 -12.35 1.38
CA HIS A 139 -13.26 -12.53 0.52
C HIS A 139 -14.38 -11.57 0.94
N VAL A 140 -15.21 -11.16 -0.02
CA VAL A 140 -16.44 -10.43 0.30
C VAL A 140 -17.36 -11.38 1.05
N PRO A 141 -17.70 -11.12 2.33
CA PRO A 141 -18.42 -12.07 3.15
C PRO A 141 -19.90 -12.11 2.76
N THR A 142 -20.50 -13.28 2.89
CA THR A 142 -21.96 -13.44 2.82
C THR A 142 -22.62 -12.89 4.09
N ARG A 143 -23.93 -12.66 4.01
CA ARG A 143 -24.72 -12.24 5.18
C ARG A 143 -24.65 -13.25 6.33
N ASP A 144 -24.62 -14.54 6.01
CA ASP A 144 -24.57 -15.59 7.03
C ASP A 144 -23.22 -15.61 7.74
N GLU A 145 -22.12 -15.40 7.03
CA GLU A 145 -20.79 -15.29 7.63
C GLU A 145 -20.67 -14.07 8.55
N LEU A 146 -21.19 -12.90 8.12
CA LEU A 146 -21.23 -11.70 8.95
C LEU A 146 -22.03 -11.88 10.25
N ASN A 147 -23.08 -12.71 10.24
CA ASN A 147 -23.85 -13.02 11.44
C ASN A 147 -23.16 -14.07 12.33
N ALA A 148 -22.25 -14.87 11.77
CA ALA A 148 -21.67 -16.03 12.46
C ALA A 148 -20.36 -15.70 13.19
N ARG A 149 -19.57 -14.74 12.70
CA ARG A 149 -18.27 -14.40 13.27
C ARG A 149 -17.85 -12.97 12.98
N ASP A 150 -17.05 -12.41 13.88
CA ASP A 150 -16.36 -11.16 13.63
C ASP A 150 -15.32 -11.33 12.51
N LEU A 151 -15.01 -10.22 11.83
CA LEU A 151 -14.01 -10.18 10.76
C LEU A 151 -14.24 -11.25 9.68
N ALA A 152 -15.51 -11.51 9.35
CA ALA A 152 -15.95 -12.59 8.47
C ALA A 152 -15.37 -12.57 7.05
N TRP A 153 -14.76 -11.44 6.66
CA TRP A 153 -14.09 -11.24 5.38
C TRP A 153 -12.69 -11.83 5.29
N TRP A 154 -12.11 -12.29 6.41
CA TRP A 154 -10.86 -13.05 6.39
C TRP A 154 -11.12 -14.53 6.55
N SER A 155 -10.41 -15.36 5.79
CA SER A 155 -10.44 -16.83 5.90
C SER A 155 -9.05 -17.41 5.79
N TRP A 156 -8.74 -18.43 6.59
CA TRP A 156 -7.62 -19.30 6.27
C TRP A 156 -8.00 -20.22 5.12
N VAL A 157 -7.34 -20.05 3.98
CA VAL A 157 -7.58 -20.86 2.80
C VAL A 157 -6.47 -21.90 2.66
N LYS A 158 -6.83 -23.16 2.87
CA LYS A 158 -5.92 -24.29 2.68
C LYS A 158 -5.39 -24.31 1.24
N GLY A 159 -4.08 -24.40 1.10
CA GLY A 159 -3.39 -24.40 -0.20
C GLY A 159 -3.35 -23.03 -0.89
N ALA A 160 -3.76 -21.95 -0.23
CA ALA A 160 -3.48 -20.61 -0.72
C ALA A 160 -1.99 -20.29 -0.57
N SER A 161 -1.41 -19.74 -1.63
CA SER A 161 -0.03 -19.27 -1.69
C SER A 161 0.11 -18.26 -2.83
N TRP A 162 1.29 -17.67 -2.99
CA TRP A 162 1.56 -16.75 -4.10
C TRP A 162 1.25 -17.34 -5.49
N ARG A 163 1.35 -18.67 -5.68
CA ARG A 163 0.98 -19.35 -6.95
C ARG A 163 -0.51 -19.62 -7.09
N HIS A 164 -1.19 -19.77 -5.96
CA HIS A 164 -2.58 -20.18 -5.85
C HIS A 164 -3.34 -19.20 -4.94
N PRO A 165 -3.49 -17.92 -5.34
CA PRO A 165 -3.85 -16.86 -4.40
C PRO A 165 -5.26 -16.98 -3.79
N ARG A 166 -6.14 -17.78 -4.41
CA ARG A 166 -7.49 -18.10 -3.91
C ARG A 166 -7.64 -19.59 -3.54
N GLY A 167 -6.52 -20.29 -3.30
CA GLY A 167 -6.48 -21.72 -3.02
C GLY A 167 -6.23 -22.60 -4.26
N PRO A 168 -6.24 -23.94 -4.12
CA PRO A 168 -5.69 -24.90 -5.09
C PRO A 168 -6.26 -24.83 -6.52
N GLY A 169 -7.47 -24.31 -6.69
CA GLY A 169 -8.10 -24.15 -8.01
C GLY A 169 -7.74 -22.85 -8.75
N SER A 170 -7.00 -21.94 -8.11
CA SER A 170 -6.57 -20.67 -8.69
C SER A 170 -5.14 -20.76 -9.23
N ASN A 171 -4.73 -19.82 -10.09
CA ASN A 171 -3.34 -19.70 -10.53
C ASN A 171 -3.00 -18.22 -10.77
N VAL A 172 -1.78 -17.97 -11.26
CA VAL A 172 -1.28 -16.63 -11.60
C VAL A 172 -1.02 -16.43 -13.09
N ASP A 173 -1.66 -17.23 -13.94
CA ASP A 173 -1.50 -17.13 -15.39
C ASP A 173 -2.02 -15.78 -15.89
N GLY A 174 -1.19 -15.05 -16.62
CA GLY A 174 -1.52 -13.71 -17.10
C GLY A 174 -1.50 -12.61 -16.03
N LEU A 175 -1.13 -12.91 -14.78
CA LEU A 175 -1.11 -11.95 -13.67
C LEU A 175 0.31 -11.49 -13.30
N GLY A 176 1.28 -11.66 -14.19
CA GLY A 176 2.71 -11.43 -13.91
C GLY A 176 3.06 -10.01 -13.44
N ASN A 177 2.23 -9.02 -13.73
CA ASN A 177 2.40 -7.62 -13.36
C ASN A 177 1.64 -7.20 -12.09
N LEU A 178 0.88 -8.09 -11.45
CA LEU A 178 0.35 -7.83 -10.11
C LEU A 178 1.48 -7.88 -9.07
N PRO A 179 1.37 -7.15 -7.94
CA PRO A 179 2.26 -7.36 -6.80
C PRO A 179 2.13 -8.79 -6.30
N VAL A 180 3.26 -9.40 -5.93
CA VAL A 180 3.23 -10.70 -5.26
C VAL A 180 2.69 -10.52 -3.84
N THR A 181 1.71 -11.34 -3.45
CA THR A 181 1.15 -11.37 -2.10
C THR A 181 1.15 -12.80 -1.54
N LEU A 182 0.62 -12.99 -0.32
CA LEU A 182 0.66 -14.28 0.39
C LEU A 182 2.09 -14.74 0.65
N VAL A 183 2.99 -13.77 0.79
CA VAL A 183 4.40 -13.95 1.15
C VAL A 183 4.62 -13.39 2.55
N THR A 184 5.43 -14.09 3.33
CA THR A 184 5.81 -13.64 4.66
C THR A 184 6.98 -12.65 4.60
N GLN A 185 7.34 -12.06 5.73
CA GLN A 185 8.53 -11.21 5.78
C GLN A 185 9.79 -12.02 5.44
N ARG A 186 9.85 -13.29 5.86
CA ARG A 186 10.98 -14.17 5.56
C ARG A 186 11.09 -14.49 4.07
N ASP A 187 9.95 -14.71 3.40
CA ASP A 187 9.90 -14.90 1.95
C ASP A 187 10.42 -13.64 1.22
N ALA A 188 9.99 -12.45 1.67
CA ALA A 188 10.40 -11.17 1.14
C ALA A 188 11.91 -10.91 1.32
N LEU A 189 12.47 -11.19 2.51
CA LEU A 189 13.91 -11.11 2.79
C LEU A 189 14.71 -12.12 1.97
N ALA A 190 14.24 -13.35 1.83
CA ALA A 190 14.92 -14.38 1.02
C ALA A 190 15.04 -13.94 -0.45
N TYR A 191 13.95 -13.39 -1.01
CA TYR A 191 13.97 -12.79 -2.33
C TYR A 191 14.94 -11.60 -2.42
N ALA A 192 14.88 -10.67 -1.45
CA ALA A 192 15.71 -9.47 -1.48
C ALA A 192 17.20 -9.84 -1.44
N HIS A 193 17.58 -10.75 -0.54
CA HIS A 193 18.97 -11.20 -0.40
C HIS A 193 19.45 -12.00 -1.61
N TRP A 194 18.59 -12.73 -2.31
CA TRP A 194 18.93 -13.37 -3.58
C TRP A 194 19.40 -12.36 -4.65
N LEU A 195 18.85 -11.15 -4.66
CA LEU A 195 19.29 -10.06 -5.53
C LEU A 195 20.48 -9.26 -4.98
N GLY A 196 21.02 -9.61 -3.80
CA GLY A 196 22.01 -8.80 -3.10
C GLY A 196 21.42 -7.48 -2.55
N ARG A 197 20.13 -7.48 -2.26
CA ARG A 197 19.34 -6.34 -1.76
C ARG A 197 18.84 -6.61 -0.34
N ASP A 198 18.05 -5.69 0.20
CA ASP A 198 17.40 -5.81 1.51
C ASP A 198 15.96 -5.26 1.45
N LEU A 199 15.18 -5.46 2.50
CA LEU A 199 13.94 -4.71 2.72
C LEU A 199 14.25 -3.29 3.23
N PRO A 200 13.40 -2.30 2.91
CA PRO A 200 13.53 -0.98 3.49
C PRO A 200 13.30 -1.04 5.00
N THR A 201 14.01 -0.19 5.73
CA THR A 201 13.55 0.21 7.07
C THR A 201 12.25 0.97 6.97
N GLU A 202 11.51 1.05 8.09
CA GLU A 202 10.31 1.87 8.18
C GLU A 202 10.57 3.32 7.77
N ALA A 203 11.70 3.88 8.24
CA ALA A 203 12.09 5.25 7.94
C ALA A 203 12.48 5.44 6.46
N GLU A 204 13.22 4.50 5.86
CA GLU A 204 13.55 4.54 4.42
C GLU A 204 12.30 4.46 3.55
N TRP A 205 11.38 3.55 3.89
CA TRP A 205 10.12 3.40 3.17
C TRP A 205 9.29 4.68 3.26
N GLU A 206 9.14 5.25 4.46
CA GLU A 206 8.31 6.45 4.64
C GLU A 206 8.93 7.70 4.02
N TYR A 207 10.26 7.85 4.09
CA TYR A 207 10.97 8.89 3.36
C TYR A 207 10.67 8.80 1.85
N ALA A 208 10.75 7.60 1.29
CA ALA A 208 10.47 7.34 -0.11
C ALA A 208 8.99 7.59 -0.46
N GLY A 209 8.06 7.18 0.40
CA GLY A 209 6.61 7.35 0.21
C GLY A 209 6.17 8.80 0.27
N LYS A 210 6.69 9.56 1.25
CA LYS A 210 6.39 10.99 1.42
C LYS A 210 6.94 11.84 0.27
N ALA A 211 8.09 11.48 -0.29
CA ALA A 211 8.71 12.19 -1.41
C ALA A 211 8.75 13.73 -1.23
N GLY A 212 9.15 14.17 -0.03
CA GLY A 212 9.24 15.59 0.34
C GLY A 212 7.90 16.26 0.69
N ARG A 213 6.80 15.50 0.80
CA ARG A 213 5.47 16.00 1.20
C ARG A 213 5.14 15.65 2.64
N ASP A 214 4.33 16.49 3.27
CA ASP A 214 3.68 16.15 4.54
C ASP A 214 2.51 15.21 4.32
N ASP A 215 2.25 14.32 5.28
CA ASP A 215 1.26 13.25 5.12
C ASP A 215 -0.18 13.74 5.26
N ALA A 216 -1.10 13.25 4.42
CA ALA A 216 -2.49 13.70 4.39
C ALA A 216 -3.23 13.49 5.73
N SER A 217 -4.30 14.25 5.94
CA SER A 217 -5.20 14.06 7.10
C SER A 217 -6.08 12.82 6.92
N LEU A 218 -6.52 12.21 8.03
CA LEU A 218 -7.40 11.04 8.05
C LEU A 218 -8.74 11.23 7.32
N ASP A 219 -9.20 12.46 7.12
CA ASP A 219 -10.44 12.79 6.41
C ASP A 219 -10.25 12.97 4.89
N ALA A 220 -9.01 12.94 4.41
CA ALA A 220 -8.66 13.17 3.01
C ALA A 220 -8.27 11.86 2.31
N ALA A 221 -9.19 11.30 1.54
CA ALA A 221 -8.90 10.17 0.65
C ALA A 221 -7.98 10.61 -0.52
N PRO A 222 -7.03 9.76 -0.97
CA PRO A 222 -6.12 10.11 -2.05
C PRO A 222 -6.88 10.19 -3.37
N ARG A 223 -6.97 11.41 -3.93
CA ARG A 223 -7.62 11.72 -5.20
C ARG A 223 -6.75 12.62 -6.06
N ASP A 224 -6.87 12.47 -7.38
CA ASP A 224 -6.14 13.25 -8.38
C ASP A 224 -6.79 14.63 -8.60
N ALA A 225 -6.22 15.43 -9.51
CA ALA A 225 -6.72 16.77 -9.83
C ALA A 225 -8.13 16.78 -10.46
N HIS A 226 -8.60 15.62 -10.94
CA HIS A 226 -9.95 15.43 -11.49
C HIS A 226 -10.90 14.81 -10.47
N GLY A 227 -10.45 14.61 -9.23
CA GLY A 227 -11.23 14.00 -8.18
C GLY A 227 -11.37 12.48 -8.30
N LYS A 228 -10.64 11.81 -9.20
CA LYS A 228 -10.62 10.34 -9.26
C LYS A 228 -9.69 9.77 -8.17
N PRO A 229 -9.92 8.55 -7.66
CA PRO A 229 -8.94 7.90 -6.79
C PRO A 229 -7.53 7.92 -7.41
N ALA A 230 -6.54 8.32 -6.60
CA ALA A 230 -5.13 8.42 -7.03
C ALA A 230 -4.28 7.20 -6.60
N ALA A 231 -4.92 6.18 -6.04
CA ALA A 231 -4.32 4.94 -5.57
C ALA A 231 -5.41 3.85 -5.56
N ASN A 232 -5.00 2.59 -5.46
CA ASN A 232 -5.92 1.45 -5.31
C ASN A 232 -6.33 1.27 -3.84
N TYR A 233 -7.59 1.52 -3.52
CA TYR A 233 -8.16 1.35 -2.18
C TYR A 233 -9.66 1.06 -2.26
N TRP A 234 -10.32 0.72 -1.17
CA TRP A 234 -11.73 0.35 -1.22
C TRP A 234 -12.64 1.59 -1.32
N GLN A 235 -13.48 1.67 -2.35
CA GLN A 235 -14.56 2.65 -2.43
C GLN A 235 -15.91 1.97 -2.32
N GLY A 236 -16.70 2.32 -1.29
CA GLY A 236 -18.01 1.71 -1.05
C GLY A 236 -18.17 1.34 0.42
N ALA A 237 -19.10 0.43 0.71
CA ALA A 237 -19.37 -0.03 2.06
C ALA A 237 -18.51 -1.26 2.35
N PHE A 238 -17.41 -1.07 3.07
CA PHE A 238 -16.56 -2.19 3.49
C PHE A 238 -17.31 -3.08 4.52
N PRO A 239 -17.19 -4.43 4.49
CA PRO A 239 -16.47 -5.28 3.54
C PRO A 239 -17.35 -5.82 2.39
N VAL A 240 -18.58 -5.30 2.22
CA VAL A 240 -19.65 -5.96 1.45
C VAL A 240 -19.82 -5.44 0.02
N LEU A 241 -19.39 -4.21 -0.25
CA LEU A 241 -19.54 -3.57 -1.55
C LEU A 241 -18.30 -2.74 -1.88
N ASP A 242 -17.51 -3.24 -2.82
CA ASP A 242 -16.48 -2.48 -3.52
C ASP A 242 -17.04 -1.99 -4.86
N SER A 243 -17.06 -0.68 -5.04
CA SER A 243 -17.54 -0.04 -6.26
C SER A 243 -16.47 0.07 -7.34
N ALA A 244 -15.19 -0.20 -7.01
CA ALA A 244 -14.05 -0.09 -7.92
C ALA A 244 -14.04 1.25 -8.68
N GLU A 245 -14.29 2.36 -7.97
CA GLU A 245 -14.23 3.71 -8.54
C GLU A 245 -12.83 4.03 -9.09
N ASP A 246 -11.81 3.40 -8.51
CA ASP A 246 -10.42 3.46 -8.92
C ASP A 246 -10.06 2.57 -10.13
N GLY A 247 -10.99 1.71 -10.57
CA GLY A 247 -10.82 0.78 -11.67
C GLY A 247 -10.49 -0.67 -11.26
N HIS A 248 -10.29 -0.95 -9.97
CA HIS A 248 -9.80 -2.26 -9.51
C HIS A 248 -10.54 -2.79 -8.27
N ALA A 249 -11.36 -3.83 -8.45
CA ALA A 249 -11.85 -4.63 -7.33
C ALA A 249 -10.80 -5.67 -6.93
N GLY A 250 -9.90 -5.33 -6.00
CA GLY A 250 -8.79 -6.18 -5.61
C GLY A 250 -7.42 -5.56 -5.90
N LEU A 251 -6.38 -6.40 -6.08
CA LEU A 251 -5.06 -5.94 -6.51
C LEU A 251 -5.12 -5.35 -7.93
N ALA A 252 -4.37 -4.26 -8.13
CA ALA A 252 -4.10 -3.65 -9.42
C ALA A 252 -2.70 -4.07 -9.90
N PRO A 253 -2.47 -4.14 -11.23
CA PRO A 253 -1.12 -4.20 -11.77
C PRO A 253 -0.25 -3.06 -11.22
N VAL A 254 1.04 -3.32 -11.04
CA VAL A 254 1.92 -2.31 -10.47
C VAL A 254 2.04 -1.09 -11.39
N GLY A 255 1.94 0.10 -10.81
CA GLY A 255 2.07 1.39 -11.47
C GLY A 255 0.88 1.79 -12.35
N CYS A 256 -0.35 1.39 -12.01
CA CYS A 256 -1.53 1.91 -12.71
C CYS A 256 -1.79 3.40 -12.40
N TYR A 257 -1.39 3.86 -11.21
CA TYR A 257 -1.62 5.22 -10.73
C TYR A 257 -0.38 6.10 -10.86
N ALA A 258 -0.56 7.42 -10.78
CA ALA A 258 0.53 8.37 -10.91
C ALA A 258 1.64 8.14 -9.87
N ALA A 259 2.90 8.29 -10.30
CA ALA A 259 4.04 8.20 -9.41
C ALA A 259 4.07 9.35 -8.40
N ASN A 260 4.69 9.13 -7.24
CA ASN A 260 5.00 10.20 -6.30
C ASN A 260 6.16 11.09 -6.82
N GLY A 261 6.57 12.08 -6.02
CA GLY A 261 7.65 13.03 -6.38
C GLY A 261 9.00 12.38 -6.69
N PHE A 262 9.23 11.14 -6.25
CA PHE A 262 10.43 10.36 -6.51
C PHE A 262 10.26 9.32 -7.63
N ARG A 263 9.17 9.41 -8.40
CA ARG A 263 8.84 8.44 -9.47
C ARG A 263 8.62 7.01 -8.99
N LEU A 264 8.20 6.85 -7.73
CA LEU A 264 7.79 5.58 -7.15
C LEU A 264 6.27 5.44 -7.28
N TYR A 265 5.84 4.24 -7.64
CA TYR A 265 4.43 3.89 -7.79
C TYR A 265 3.95 3.09 -6.59
N ASP A 266 2.63 3.14 -6.39
CA ASP A 266 1.89 2.33 -5.41
C ASP A 266 2.46 2.41 -3.99
N MET A 267 3.13 3.52 -3.65
CA MET A 267 3.60 3.77 -2.29
C MET A 267 2.44 3.89 -1.30
N ILE A 268 1.20 4.00 -1.76
CA ILE A 268 0.00 3.96 -0.93
C ILE A 268 -1.06 3.10 -1.63
N GLY A 269 -1.81 2.32 -0.86
CA GLY A 269 -2.81 1.40 -1.41
C GLY A 269 -2.19 0.21 -2.14
N ASN A 270 -2.98 -0.44 -2.99
CA ASN A 270 -2.65 -1.68 -3.69
C ASN A 270 -2.30 -2.84 -2.74
N ALA A 271 -1.04 -2.99 -2.32
CA ALA A 271 -0.64 -3.97 -1.32
C ALA A 271 0.09 -3.28 -0.17
N TRP A 272 -0.15 -3.75 1.05
CA TRP A 272 0.72 -3.40 2.16
C TRP A 272 2.13 -3.90 1.87
N GLU A 273 3.13 -3.20 2.40
CA GLU A 273 4.51 -3.57 2.12
C GLU A 273 5.30 -3.89 3.39
N TRP A 274 5.96 -5.05 3.38
CA TRP A 274 6.90 -5.44 4.42
C TRP A 274 8.09 -4.47 4.54
N THR A 275 8.39 -4.08 5.77
CA THR A 275 9.67 -3.46 6.14
C THR A 275 10.49 -4.43 6.99
N LYS A 276 11.76 -4.10 7.28
CA LYS A 276 12.62 -4.93 8.15
C LYS A 276 12.46 -4.66 9.66
N ASP A 277 11.68 -3.66 10.05
CA ASP A 277 11.60 -3.20 11.44
C ASP A 277 10.58 -4.03 12.23
N ALA A 278 10.96 -4.43 13.44
CA ALA A 278 10.01 -5.00 14.40
C ALA A 278 9.02 -3.91 14.84
N TYR A 279 7.74 -4.25 14.93
CA TYR A 279 6.74 -3.32 15.40
C TYR A 279 6.95 -3.00 16.88
N THR A 280 6.90 -1.72 17.22
CA THR A 280 6.95 -1.24 18.60
C THR A 280 5.91 -0.15 18.81
N GLY A 281 5.38 -0.10 20.04
CA GLY A 281 4.36 0.87 20.45
C GLY A 281 3.00 0.22 20.73
N PRO A 282 2.00 1.02 21.14
CA PRO A 282 0.66 0.51 21.39
C PRO A 282 0.06 -0.03 20.09
N HIS A 283 -0.61 -1.18 20.19
CA HIS A 283 -1.46 -1.65 19.10
C HIS A 283 -2.69 -0.75 19.03
N GLN A 284 -2.91 -0.12 17.88
CA GLN A 284 -4.21 0.48 17.60
C GLN A 284 -5.17 -0.65 17.27
N SER A 285 -6.24 -0.75 18.06
CA SER A 285 -7.42 -1.56 17.76
C SER A 285 -8.13 -0.95 16.55
N HIS A 286 -7.53 -1.12 15.38
CA HIS A 286 -8.19 -0.91 14.11
C HIS A 286 -8.44 -2.29 13.55
N THR A 287 -9.70 -2.53 13.22
CA THR A 287 -10.25 -3.83 12.87
C THR A 287 -9.75 -4.35 11.53
N ASN A 288 -8.58 -3.91 11.04
CA ASN A 288 -7.87 -4.13 9.75
C ASN A 288 -7.84 -5.57 9.21
N GLY A 289 -8.50 -6.49 9.89
CA GLY A 289 -8.35 -7.90 9.73
C GLY A 289 -7.25 -8.30 10.65
N ASP A 290 -7.61 -8.77 11.84
CA ASP A 290 -6.71 -9.65 12.56
C ASP A 290 -6.60 -10.93 11.73
N THR A 291 -5.65 -10.95 10.79
CA THR A 291 -5.40 -12.12 9.96
C THR A 291 -4.89 -13.29 10.80
N ALA A 292 -4.27 -13.02 11.96
CA ALA A 292 -3.91 -14.05 12.92
C ALA A 292 -5.13 -14.70 13.58
N ALA A 293 -6.27 -14.00 13.70
CA ALA A 293 -7.51 -14.58 14.21
C ALA A 293 -8.05 -15.74 13.36
N VAL A 294 -7.70 -15.79 12.07
CA VAL A 294 -8.10 -16.89 11.17
C VAL A 294 -7.00 -17.93 10.99
N ALA A 295 -5.77 -17.65 11.42
CA ALA A 295 -4.64 -18.56 11.27
C ALA A 295 -4.82 -19.84 12.12
N PRO A 296 -4.26 -20.99 11.71
CA PRO A 296 -4.34 -22.21 12.49
C PRO A 296 -3.70 -22.06 13.87
N PRO A 297 -4.28 -22.62 14.95
CA PRO A 297 -3.70 -22.54 16.30
C PRO A 297 -2.31 -23.16 16.43
N THR A 298 -1.91 -23.99 15.47
CA THR A 298 -0.60 -24.64 15.42
C THR A 298 0.50 -23.76 14.86
N ARG A 299 0.16 -22.55 14.39
CA ARG A 299 1.12 -21.56 13.88
C ARG A 299 2.01 -21.06 15.03
N ARG A 300 3.29 -20.82 14.75
CA ARG A 300 4.19 -20.18 15.71
C ARG A 300 3.86 -18.69 15.78
N HIS A 301 3.81 -18.12 16.96
CA HIS A 301 3.68 -16.66 17.09
C HIS A 301 5.07 -16.03 16.96
N ASP A 302 5.34 -15.38 15.83
CA ASP A 302 6.55 -14.61 15.63
C ASP A 302 6.37 -13.12 15.99
N THR A 303 7.50 -12.41 16.10
CA THR A 303 7.52 -10.98 16.35
C THR A 303 6.74 -10.24 15.26
N PRO A 304 5.75 -9.41 15.61
CA PRO A 304 5.09 -8.56 14.64
C PRO A 304 6.07 -7.57 14.03
N MET A 305 6.01 -7.41 12.71
CA MET A 305 6.86 -6.51 11.95
C MET A 305 6.02 -5.35 11.41
N VAL A 306 6.67 -4.25 11.06
CA VAL A 306 5.99 -3.10 10.50
C VAL A 306 5.69 -3.32 9.02
N ILE A 307 4.42 -3.15 8.65
CA ILE A 307 3.98 -2.98 7.27
C ILE A 307 3.56 -1.53 7.01
N LYS A 308 3.74 -1.05 5.78
CA LYS A 308 3.48 0.35 5.38
C LYS A 308 2.60 0.47 4.14
N GLY A 309 1.93 1.63 4.01
CA GLY A 309 1.26 2.07 2.78
C GLY A 309 -0.23 1.77 2.63
N GLY A 310 -0.79 0.83 3.38
CA GLY A 310 -2.17 0.41 3.17
C GLY A 310 -2.30 -0.57 1.99
N SER A 311 -3.51 -1.02 1.70
CA SER A 311 -3.79 -1.93 0.59
C SER A 311 -5.09 -1.55 -0.11
N PHE A 312 -5.46 -2.31 -1.14
CA PHE A 312 -6.76 -2.24 -1.81
C PHE A 312 -7.96 -2.42 -0.85
N LEU A 313 -7.75 -2.96 0.35
CA LEU A 313 -8.80 -3.13 1.38
C LEU A 313 -8.98 -1.92 2.29
N CYS A 314 -8.07 -0.94 2.24
CA CYS A 314 -8.19 0.25 3.06
C CYS A 314 -9.37 1.11 2.59
N SER A 315 -10.20 1.58 3.51
CA SER A 315 -11.41 2.34 3.20
C SER A 315 -11.60 3.50 4.18
N ARG A 316 -12.38 4.51 3.80
CA ARG A 316 -12.67 5.65 4.69
C ARG A 316 -13.48 5.26 5.93
N ASP A 317 -14.36 4.28 5.80
CA ASP A 317 -15.30 3.83 6.83
C ASP A 317 -14.74 2.71 7.74
N TYR A 318 -13.52 2.24 7.48
CA TYR A 318 -12.91 1.15 8.24
C TYR A 318 -11.41 1.33 8.49
N CYS A 319 -10.59 1.57 7.46
CA CYS A 319 -9.13 1.69 7.58
C CYS A 319 -8.54 2.79 6.69
N VAL A 320 -8.19 3.94 7.28
CA VAL A 320 -7.57 5.07 6.57
C VAL A 320 -6.05 4.99 6.62
N ARG A 321 -5.50 3.83 6.24
CA ARG A 321 -4.05 3.59 6.22
C ARG A 321 -3.40 3.62 4.83
N TYR A 322 -4.13 4.09 3.81
CA TYR A 322 -3.59 4.42 2.47
C TYR A 322 -2.77 5.73 2.45
N ARG A 323 -1.87 5.91 3.42
CA ARG A 323 -1.07 7.11 3.64
C ARG A 323 0.39 6.74 3.88
N ALA A 324 1.31 7.65 3.54
CA ALA A 324 2.73 7.35 3.63
C ALA A 324 3.18 7.23 5.09
N SER A 325 2.59 7.99 6.03
CA SER A 325 2.92 7.82 7.45
C SER A 325 2.25 6.61 8.10
N SER A 326 1.32 5.95 7.41
CA SER A 326 0.61 4.83 8.00
C SER A 326 1.51 3.64 8.22
N ARG A 327 1.30 3.00 9.36
CA ARG A 327 2.00 1.82 9.82
C ARG A 327 1.00 0.88 10.49
N GLU A 328 1.28 -0.41 10.44
CA GLU A 328 0.51 -1.45 11.09
C GLU A 328 1.45 -2.59 11.50
N GLN A 329 1.05 -3.35 12.51
CA GLN A 329 1.74 -4.58 12.88
C GLN A 329 1.21 -5.77 12.09
N GLN A 330 2.09 -6.65 11.65
CA GLN A 330 1.71 -7.91 11.02
C GLN A 330 2.64 -9.03 11.49
N GLU A 331 2.09 -10.21 11.77
CA GLU A 331 2.89 -11.37 12.16
C GLU A 331 3.84 -11.78 11.02
N ALA A 332 5.14 -11.80 11.33
CA ALA A 332 6.21 -11.99 10.36
C ALA A 332 6.05 -13.22 9.47
N ASP A 333 5.43 -14.27 9.98
CA ASP A 333 5.29 -15.61 9.40
C ASP A 333 3.90 -15.86 8.78
N LEU A 334 3.02 -14.85 8.72
CA LEU A 334 1.68 -14.99 8.18
C LEU A 334 1.53 -14.31 6.81
N GLY A 335 1.43 -15.11 5.75
CA GLY A 335 1.08 -14.63 4.43
C GLY A 335 -0.38 -14.19 4.36
N ALA A 336 -0.64 -13.00 3.80
CA ALA A 336 -1.99 -12.48 3.59
C ALA A 336 -2.19 -11.94 2.16
N SER A 337 -3.41 -12.02 1.64
CA SER A 337 -3.74 -11.69 0.23
C SER A 337 -3.61 -10.21 -0.14
N HIS A 338 -3.20 -9.37 0.79
CA HIS A 338 -3.14 -7.92 0.67
C HIS A 338 -1.78 -7.36 1.11
N ILE A 339 -0.78 -8.22 1.32
CA ILE A 339 0.56 -7.85 1.78
C ILE A 339 1.59 -8.40 0.79
N GLY A 340 2.36 -7.49 0.22
CA GLY A 340 3.52 -7.70 -0.64
C GLY A 340 4.73 -6.97 -0.06
N PHE A 341 5.64 -6.53 -0.94
CA PHE A 341 6.86 -5.82 -0.54
C PHE A 341 7.58 -5.19 -1.73
N ARG A 342 8.51 -4.28 -1.44
CA ARG A 342 9.51 -3.77 -2.37
C ARG A 342 10.92 -3.83 -1.76
N THR A 343 11.96 -3.79 -2.58
CA THR A 343 13.36 -3.93 -2.11
C THR A 343 14.16 -2.65 -2.23
N ILE A 344 15.26 -2.58 -1.46
CA ILE A 344 16.24 -1.51 -1.53
C ILE A 344 17.68 -2.03 -1.64
N LEU A 345 18.58 -1.17 -2.11
CA LEU A 345 20.03 -1.37 -2.10
C LEU A 345 20.67 -0.09 -1.57
N ARG A 346 21.19 -0.13 -0.34
CA ARG A 346 21.84 1.01 0.31
C ARG A 346 23.17 1.33 -0.37
N ASP A 347 23.54 2.61 -0.40
CA ASP A 347 24.86 3.01 -0.88
C ASP A 347 25.95 2.43 0.02
N ALA A 348 27.12 2.16 -0.56
CA ALA A 348 28.28 1.73 0.21
C ALA A 348 28.70 2.86 1.14
N SER A 349 28.77 2.56 2.45
CA SER A 349 29.21 3.46 3.51
C SER A 349 30.70 3.75 3.50
#